data_AF-A0A5E4N8Q7-F1
#
_entry.id   AF-A0A5E4N8Q7-F1
#
_cell.length_a   1.000
_cell.length_b   1.000
_cell.length_c   1.000
_cell.angle_alpha   90.00
_cell.angle_beta   90.00
_cell.angle_gamma   90.00
#
_symmetry.space_group_name_H-M   'P 1'
#
loop_
_entity.id
_entity.type
_entity.pdbx_description
1 polymer ?
#
loop_
_entity_poly.entity_id
_entity_poly.type
_entity_poly.pdbx_seq_one_letter_code
_entity_poly.pdbx_strand_id
1 'polypeptide(L)'
;METKTNGEPQLTIVEMGDPNHRTNTNQSTSVENKKSGYLVTLMHLIKGNIGCGMLAMGEAFKFGGLYLTLFILLYVWLVTVYNMHVLISLSKKVQSRLQSKRAPTFGETVENSFKMSDKRIFRVISPIISKIVLYNIFITQLGLCSAYIIFIGKSLKELLCYRYGANIEFQYVLLITMPLIIVCASLRKLRFIAPLSTFANFALISGVITILYYSCSNLYIDDTIRYTYKKWSELPMMFGIIMFSFEGIGLVLPLFAEIKDDKKFTSCFGALNLGMLAVMMLNVPLGMTGYIKWGEGVKSSLTLNLSYDQTLTQFVILMMILGIACSYALQFYPAAVIVYSDLEQYFGPFNRPLVWDYTIRICICLFTYVAACIVPHLDLFMSLVGSVTCVALTMLFPALSNLATRKKNKSSNLSTFLDMVTIITAIIGSVTGVYANSVAIYNAFSKTQSND
;
A
#
# COMPACT_ATOMS: atom_id res chain seq x y z
N MET A 1 -19.75 -18.71 42.70
CA MET A 1 -18.87 -19.75 42.13
C MET A 1 -19.06 -19.72 40.62
N GLU A 2 -17.99 -19.32 39.95
CA GLU A 2 -17.65 -19.47 38.52
C GLU A 2 -18.66 -19.08 37.44
N THR A 3 -18.49 -17.83 37.00
CA THR A 3 -18.86 -17.24 35.72
C THR A 3 -18.22 -17.97 34.53
N LYS A 4 -19.05 -18.43 33.59
CA LYS A 4 -18.65 -18.91 32.26
C LYS A 4 -18.18 -17.73 31.39
N THR A 5 -16.94 -17.80 30.93
CA THR A 5 -16.37 -16.94 29.89
C THR A 5 -15.91 -17.79 28.70
N ASN A 6 -15.98 -17.15 27.52
CA ASN A 6 -15.21 -17.38 26.29
C ASN A 6 -15.79 -18.27 25.19
N GLY A 7 -15.86 -17.63 24.01
CA GLY A 7 -16.00 -18.24 22.70
C GLY A 7 -16.11 -17.17 21.61
N GLU A 8 -15.10 -16.30 21.47
CA GLU A 8 -14.98 -15.39 20.31
C GLU A 8 -13.84 -15.84 19.38
N PRO A 9 -13.99 -15.62 18.05
CA PRO A 9 -13.38 -16.45 17.02
C PRO A 9 -11.91 -16.11 16.73
N GLN A 10 -11.16 -17.17 16.43
CA GLN A 10 -9.72 -17.19 16.16
C GLN A 10 -9.43 -16.69 14.73
N LEU A 11 -8.66 -15.61 14.57
CA LEU A 11 -8.04 -15.30 13.28
C LEU A 11 -6.69 -15.99 13.16
N THR A 12 -6.70 -17.32 13.13
CA THR A 12 -5.54 -18.15 12.79
C THR A 12 -5.20 -17.91 11.32
N ILE A 13 -3.92 -17.81 10.97
CA ILE A 13 -3.50 -17.87 9.57
C ILE A 13 -3.88 -19.28 9.08
N VAL A 14 -5.00 -19.39 8.37
CA VAL A 14 -5.48 -20.65 7.81
C VAL A 14 -4.60 -20.98 6.60
N GLU A 15 -3.53 -21.74 6.82
CA GLU A 15 -3.05 -22.62 5.77
C GLU A 15 -4.11 -23.71 5.57
N MET A 16 -4.74 -23.73 4.40
CA MET A 16 -5.71 -24.77 4.03
C MET A 16 -5.02 -26.14 4.01
N GLY A 17 -5.29 -26.95 5.03
CA GLY A 17 -4.97 -28.38 5.08
C GLY A 17 -5.97 -29.22 4.29
N ASP A 18 -5.48 -30.31 3.69
CA ASP A 18 -6.26 -31.31 2.93
C ASP A 18 -7.26 -32.08 3.82
N PRO A 19 -8.47 -32.47 3.35
CA PRO A 19 -9.52 -33.00 4.22
C PRO A 19 -9.44 -34.50 4.54
N ASN A 20 -8.46 -35.26 4.03
CA ASN A 20 -8.45 -36.72 4.16
C ASN A 20 -7.32 -37.23 5.06
N HIS A 21 -7.47 -37.07 6.38
CA HIS A 21 -7.00 -38.06 7.37
C HIS A 21 -7.54 -37.74 8.77
N ARG A 22 -8.47 -38.56 9.25
CA ARG A 22 -8.83 -38.65 10.68
C ARG A 22 -8.01 -39.76 11.35
N THR A 23 -7.74 -39.53 12.63
CA THR A 23 -7.23 -40.44 13.68
C THR A 23 -5.78 -40.93 13.58
N ASN A 24 -4.86 -40.25 14.29
CA ASN A 24 -4.24 -40.79 15.50
C ASN A 24 -3.41 -39.74 16.26
N THR A 25 -3.48 -39.87 17.59
CA THR A 25 -2.79 -39.13 18.65
C THR A 25 -1.27 -39.01 18.48
N ASN A 26 -0.73 -37.90 19.00
CA ASN A 26 0.70 -37.63 19.26
C ASN A 26 1.62 -37.50 18.03
N GLN A 27 1.54 -36.35 17.35
CA GLN A 27 2.71 -35.73 16.75
C GLN A 27 2.52 -34.21 16.70
N SER A 28 3.18 -33.55 17.66
CA SER A 28 3.54 -32.14 17.58
C SER A 28 4.31 -31.88 16.30
N THR A 29 3.63 -31.52 15.22
CA THR A 29 4.26 -30.82 14.09
C THR A 29 4.34 -29.35 14.45
N SER A 30 5.29 -29.06 15.34
CA SER A 30 5.95 -27.77 15.37
C SER A 30 6.62 -27.54 14.01
N VAL A 31 5.89 -26.97 13.06
CA VAL A 31 6.54 -26.14 12.06
C VAL A 31 7.04 -24.93 12.84
N GLU A 32 8.28 -25.03 13.34
CA GLU A 32 9.01 -23.85 13.78
C GLU A 32 8.97 -22.86 12.62
N ASN A 33 8.12 -21.83 12.73
CA ASN A 33 8.24 -20.64 11.90
C ASN A 33 9.63 -20.07 12.20
N LYS A 34 10.59 -20.44 11.36
CA LYS A 34 11.99 -20.02 11.47
C LYS A 34 11.97 -18.50 11.36
N LYS A 35 12.02 -17.83 12.52
CA LYS A 35 11.99 -16.37 12.63
C LYS A 35 12.94 -15.74 11.60
N SER A 36 12.49 -14.67 10.96
CA SER A 36 13.18 -14.03 9.85
C SER A 36 14.46 -13.33 10.34
N GLY A 37 15.51 -13.42 9.52
CA GLY A 37 16.76 -12.70 9.74
C GLY A 37 16.63 -11.21 9.39
N TYR A 38 17.52 -10.38 9.92
CA TYR A 38 17.51 -8.93 9.72
C TYR A 38 17.39 -8.50 8.24
N LEU A 39 18.23 -9.07 7.36
CA LEU A 39 18.22 -8.72 5.93
C LEU A 39 16.95 -9.17 5.22
N VAL A 40 16.38 -10.31 5.61
CA VAL A 40 15.13 -10.81 5.04
C VAL A 40 13.98 -9.88 5.40
N THR A 41 13.87 -9.49 6.68
CA THR A 41 12.87 -8.52 7.14
C THR A 41 13.03 -7.15 6.48
N LEU A 42 14.27 -6.67 6.33
CA LEU A 42 14.57 -5.43 5.61
C LEU A 42 14.09 -5.49 4.16
N MET A 43 14.40 -6.57 3.45
CA MET A 43 13.96 -6.77 2.06
C MET A 43 12.43 -6.86 1.95
N HIS A 44 11.76 -7.51 2.90
CA HIS A 44 10.29 -7.54 2.92
C HIS A 44 9.68 -6.16 3.16
N LEU A 45 10.26 -5.36 4.04
CA LEU A 45 9.78 -4.00 4.30
C LEU A 45 9.95 -3.10 3.07
N ILE A 46 11.13 -3.11 2.46
CA ILE A 46 11.42 -2.35 1.23
C ILE A 46 10.44 -2.78 0.14
N LYS A 47 10.36 -4.08 -0.12
CA LYS A 47 9.44 -4.66 -1.11
C LYS A 47 7.98 -4.28 -0.87
N GLY A 48 7.56 -4.24 0.40
CA GLY A 48 6.21 -3.83 0.78
C GLY A 48 5.85 -2.41 0.34
N ASN A 49 6.85 -1.53 0.22
CA ASN A 49 6.68 -0.15 -0.25
C ASN A 49 7.06 0.03 -1.74
N ILE A 50 7.74 -0.95 -2.36
CA ILE A 50 8.07 -0.93 -3.79
C ILE A 50 6.83 -1.38 -4.58
N GLY A 51 6.20 -0.42 -5.27
CA GLY A 51 5.08 -0.68 -6.17
C GLY A 51 4.92 0.42 -7.21
N CYS A 52 3.74 0.49 -7.83
CA CYS A 52 3.46 1.50 -8.86
C CYS A 52 3.53 2.95 -8.32
N GLY A 53 3.37 3.16 -7.00
CA GLY A 53 3.46 4.48 -6.38
C GLY A 53 4.81 5.15 -6.59
N MET A 54 5.89 4.38 -6.54
CA MET A 54 7.25 4.89 -6.78
C MET A 54 7.40 5.36 -8.23
N LEU A 55 6.82 4.63 -9.18
CA LEU A 55 6.88 4.95 -10.61
C LEU A 55 6.11 6.23 -10.95
N ALA A 56 5.18 6.63 -10.09
CA ALA A 56 4.41 7.87 -10.22
C ALA A 56 5.10 9.11 -9.66
N MET A 57 6.28 8.95 -9.05
CA MET A 57 6.97 10.06 -8.39
C MET A 57 7.29 11.22 -9.33
N GLY A 58 7.57 10.95 -10.62
CA GLY A 58 7.76 12.02 -11.60
C GLY A 58 6.56 12.97 -11.67
N GLU A 59 5.34 12.45 -11.67
CA GLU A 59 4.10 13.25 -11.69
C GLU A 59 3.93 14.03 -10.38
N ALA A 60 4.30 13.46 -9.22
CA ALA A 60 4.28 14.20 -7.96
C ALA A 60 5.19 15.44 -8.01
N PHE A 61 6.39 15.29 -8.57
CA PHE A 61 7.32 16.41 -8.78
C PHE A 61 6.80 17.44 -9.80
N LYS A 62 6.05 17.02 -10.81
CA LYS A 62 5.35 17.93 -11.73
C LYS A 62 4.27 18.76 -11.04
N PHE A 63 3.50 18.16 -10.13
CA PHE A 63 2.48 18.88 -9.37
C PHE A 63 3.06 19.84 -8.32
N GLY A 64 4.09 19.43 -7.58
CA GLY A 64 4.66 20.25 -6.52
C GLY A 64 5.80 21.17 -6.93
N GLY A 65 6.47 20.88 -8.04
CA GLY A 65 7.77 21.45 -8.38
C GLY A 65 8.92 20.85 -7.55
N LEU A 66 10.16 21.12 -7.94
CA LEU A 66 11.34 20.47 -7.35
C LEU A 66 11.49 20.68 -5.84
N TYR A 67 11.50 21.93 -5.35
CA TYR A 67 11.84 22.21 -3.95
C TYR A 67 10.72 21.80 -3.00
N LEU A 68 9.47 22.13 -3.34
CA LEU A 68 8.34 21.82 -2.47
C LEU A 68 8.10 20.32 -2.38
N THR A 69 8.21 19.58 -3.49
CA THR A 69 8.04 18.12 -3.47
C THR A 69 9.11 17.46 -2.60
N LEU A 70 10.37 17.88 -2.69
CA LEU A 70 11.44 17.37 -1.81
C LEU A 70 11.15 17.64 -0.33
N PHE A 71 10.69 18.84 0.00
CA PHE A 71 10.34 19.20 1.37
C PHE A 71 9.19 18.34 1.90
N ILE A 72 8.12 18.18 1.12
CA ILE A 72 6.96 17.37 1.51
C ILE A 72 7.31 15.88 1.58
N LEU A 73 8.15 15.37 0.67
CA LEU A 73 8.68 14.00 0.74
C LEU A 73 9.45 13.74 2.04
N LEU A 74 10.36 14.66 2.41
CA LEU A 74 11.10 14.55 3.67
C LEU A 74 10.17 14.59 4.89
N TYR A 75 9.19 15.50 4.88
CA TYR A 75 8.18 15.61 5.92
C TYR A 75 7.35 14.32 6.06
N VAL A 76 6.81 13.79 4.95
CA VAL A 76 6.01 12.55 4.95
C VAL A 76 6.85 11.37 5.41
N TRP A 77 8.11 11.27 4.98
CA TRP A 77 9.02 10.22 5.42
C TRP A 77 9.22 10.26 6.94
N LEU A 78 9.53 11.43 7.51
CA LEU A 78 9.70 11.60 8.96
C LEU A 78 8.44 11.21 9.74
N VAL A 79 7.28 11.68 9.31
CA VAL A 79 6.00 11.39 9.99
C VAL A 79 5.63 9.92 9.86
N THR A 80 5.83 9.32 8.70
CA THR A 80 5.54 7.89 8.48
C THR A 80 6.42 7.00 9.36
N VAL A 81 7.73 7.25 9.38
CA VAL A 81 8.67 6.53 10.25
C VAL A 81 8.29 6.70 11.71
N TYR A 82 7.98 7.92 12.14
CA TYR A 82 7.50 8.21 13.50
C TYR A 82 6.26 7.37 13.86
N ASN A 83 5.22 7.39 13.01
CA ASN A 83 3.98 6.67 13.27
C ASN A 83 4.14 5.15 13.24
N MET A 84 5.05 4.61 12.42
CA MET A 84 5.38 3.19 12.45
C MET A 84 6.00 2.79 13.80
N HIS A 85 6.91 3.60 14.37
CA HIS A 85 7.45 3.35 15.72
C HIS A 85 6.39 3.47 16.81
N VAL A 86 5.50 4.45 16.69
CA VAL A 86 4.35 4.61 17.59
C VAL A 86 3.47 3.37 17.55
N LEU A 87 3.14 2.86 16.36
CA LEU A 87 2.30 1.69 16.18
C LEU A 87 2.91 0.42 16.81
N ILE A 88 4.21 0.18 16.61
CA ILE A 88 4.92 -0.94 17.25
C ILE A 88 4.93 -0.80 18.77
N SER A 89 5.17 0.42 19.27
CA SER A 89 5.17 0.70 20.70
C SER A 89 3.80 0.46 21.34
N LEU A 90 2.72 0.80 20.63
CA LEU A 90 1.35 0.52 21.04
C LEU A 90 1.06 -0.99 21.02
N SER A 91 1.44 -1.69 19.95
CA SER A 91 1.29 -3.14 19.84
C SER A 91 1.99 -3.88 21.00
N LYS A 92 3.24 -3.52 21.34
CA LYS A 92 3.96 -4.05 22.52
C LYS A 92 3.25 -3.77 23.85
N LYS A 93 2.74 -2.55 24.02
CA LYS A 93 1.97 -2.18 25.24
C LYS A 93 0.68 -2.99 25.35
N VAL A 94 -0.04 -3.15 24.25
CA VAL A 94 -1.28 -3.94 24.19
C VAL A 94 -0.98 -5.42 24.48
N GLN A 95 0.03 -5.99 23.81
CA GLN A 95 0.42 -7.38 24.00
C GLN A 95 0.82 -7.69 25.45
N SER A 96 1.64 -6.83 26.06
CA SER A 96 2.06 -7.00 27.47
C SER A 96 0.89 -6.87 28.45
N ARG A 97 -0.05 -5.95 28.18
CA ARG A 97 -1.25 -5.74 29.02
C ARG A 97 -2.25 -6.88 28.93
N LEU A 98 -2.46 -7.43 27.74
CA LEU A 98 -3.35 -8.56 27.51
C LEU A 98 -2.70 -9.92 27.84
N GLN A 99 -1.40 -9.94 28.15
CA GLN A 99 -0.61 -11.16 28.34
C GLN A 99 -0.76 -12.15 27.17
N SER A 100 -0.94 -11.62 25.95
CA SER A 100 -1.16 -12.43 24.75
C SER A 100 0.15 -13.05 24.27
N LYS A 101 0.11 -14.35 23.96
CA LYS A 101 1.23 -15.06 23.33
C LYS A 101 1.50 -14.60 21.89
N ARG A 102 0.51 -13.98 21.23
CA ARG A 102 0.59 -13.49 19.85
C ARG A 102 0.59 -11.96 19.80
N ALA A 103 1.35 -11.40 18.86
CA ALA A 103 1.32 -9.97 18.56
C ALA A 103 -0.06 -9.58 17.98
N PRO A 104 -0.70 -8.51 18.51
CA PRO A 104 -2.00 -8.06 18.01
C PRO A 104 -1.89 -7.52 16.58
N THR A 105 -2.95 -7.71 15.79
CA THR A 105 -3.07 -7.11 14.46
C THR A 105 -3.21 -5.59 14.54
N PHE A 106 -3.20 -4.89 13.41
CA PHE A 106 -3.38 -3.43 13.41
C PHE A 106 -4.73 -3.05 14.02
N GLY A 107 -5.84 -3.61 13.52
CA GLY A 107 -7.19 -3.34 14.07
C GLY A 107 -7.26 -3.59 15.58
N GLU A 108 -6.79 -4.76 16.04
CA GLU A 108 -6.75 -5.10 17.46
C GLU A 108 -5.86 -4.15 18.29
N THR A 109 -4.74 -3.70 17.73
CA THR A 109 -3.84 -2.74 18.41
C THR A 109 -4.56 -1.42 18.65
N VAL A 110 -5.26 -0.90 17.64
CA VAL A 110 -6.03 0.36 17.76
C VAL A 110 -7.19 0.20 18.72
N GLU A 111 -7.96 -0.87 18.59
CA GLU A 111 -9.10 -1.17 19.45
C GLU A 111 -8.70 -1.23 20.93
N ASN A 112 -7.69 -2.04 21.23
CA ASN A 112 -7.23 -2.24 22.60
C ASN A 112 -6.57 -0.98 23.17
N SER A 113 -5.86 -0.20 22.35
CA SER A 113 -5.32 1.11 22.75
C SER A 113 -6.43 2.06 23.21
N PHE A 114 -7.57 2.07 22.49
CA PHE A 114 -8.74 2.87 22.84
C PHE A 114 -9.45 2.35 24.09
N LYS A 115 -9.61 1.02 24.23
CA LYS A 115 -10.16 0.36 25.43
C LYS A 115 -9.37 0.68 26.69
N MET A 116 -8.04 0.77 26.58
CA MET A 116 -7.12 1.07 27.68
C MET A 116 -7.08 2.56 28.04
N SER A 117 -7.82 3.43 27.34
CA SER A 117 -7.82 4.87 27.61
C SER A 117 -8.54 5.22 28.92
N ASP A 118 -8.02 6.24 29.61
CA ASP A 118 -8.68 6.84 30.78
C ASP A 118 -9.94 7.64 30.38
N LYS A 119 -10.04 8.09 29.11
CA LYS A 119 -11.14 8.91 28.62
C LYS A 119 -12.30 8.04 28.14
N ARG A 120 -13.52 8.34 28.64
CA ARG A 120 -14.75 7.61 28.30
C ARG A 120 -15.03 7.59 26.78
N ILE A 121 -14.77 8.69 26.09
CA ILE A 121 -15.03 8.85 24.64
C ILE A 121 -14.27 7.78 23.84
N PHE A 122 -12.97 7.60 24.11
CA PHE A 122 -12.16 6.60 23.41
C PHE A 122 -12.61 5.16 23.69
N ARG A 123 -13.01 4.86 24.94
CA ARG A 123 -13.50 3.51 25.28
C ARG A 123 -14.79 3.13 24.56
N VAL A 124 -15.72 4.07 24.41
CA VAL A 124 -17.00 3.83 23.71
C VAL A 124 -16.78 3.61 22.21
N ILE A 125 -15.83 4.35 21.61
CA ILE A 125 -15.55 4.28 20.17
C ILE A 125 -14.68 3.06 19.79
N SER A 126 -14.02 2.42 20.76
CA SER A 126 -13.08 1.31 20.55
C SER A 126 -13.55 0.21 19.55
N PRO A 127 -14.72 -0.44 19.70
CA PRO A 127 -15.12 -1.48 18.76
C PRO A 127 -15.43 -0.93 17.36
N ILE A 128 -15.88 0.33 17.26
CA ILE A 128 -16.19 0.98 16.00
C ILE A 128 -14.90 1.34 15.26
N ILE A 129 -13.88 1.87 15.95
CA ILE A 129 -12.62 2.26 15.31
C ILE A 129 -11.88 1.04 14.75
N SER A 130 -11.96 -0.13 15.40
CA SER A 130 -11.40 -1.39 14.89
C SER A 130 -11.97 -1.74 13.51
N LYS A 131 -13.30 -1.69 13.37
CA LYS A 131 -13.99 -1.92 12.10
C LYS A 131 -13.63 -0.87 11.05
N ILE A 132 -13.53 0.40 11.44
CA ILE A 132 -13.10 1.48 10.53
C ILE A 132 -11.68 1.21 10.02
N VAL A 133 -10.75 0.79 10.86
CA VAL A 133 -9.38 0.43 10.45
C VAL A 133 -9.41 -0.73 9.47
N LEU A 134 -10.18 -1.78 9.75
CA LEU A 134 -10.29 -2.97 8.89
C LEU A 134 -10.86 -2.61 7.50
N TYR A 135 -11.95 -1.85 7.45
CA TYR A 135 -12.51 -1.36 6.19
C TYR A 135 -11.56 -0.41 5.46
N ASN A 136 -10.80 0.42 6.18
CA ASN A 136 -9.81 1.29 5.56
C ASN A 136 -8.65 0.51 4.94
N ILE A 137 -8.16 -0.54 5.60
CA ILE A 137 -7.21 -1.50 5.01
C ILE A 137 -7.81 -2.10 3.75
N PHE A 138 -9.05 -2.59 3.80
CA PHE A 138 -9.72 -3.18 2.64
C PHE A 138 -9.81 -2.20 1.46
N ILE A 139 -10.31 -0.97 1.67
CA ILE A 139 -10.42 0.06 0.62
C ILE A 139 -9.04 0.43 0.07
N THR A 140 -8.01 0.53 0.92
CA THR A 140 -6.62 0.79 0.48
C THR A 140 -6.14 -0.30 -0.47
N GLN A 141 -6.39 -1.57 -0.15
CA GLN A 141 -5.98 -2.70 -0.98
C GLN A 141 -6.73 -2.75 -2.31
N LEU A 142 -8.04 -2.48 -2.33
CA LEU A 142 -8.79 -2.31 -3.58
C LEU A 142 -8.22 -1.18 -4.43
N GLY A 143 -7.80 -0.10 -3.77
CA GLY A 143 -7.15 1.02 -4.39
C GLY A 143 -5.84 0.62 -5.08
N LEU A 144 -4.92 0.01 -4.32
CA LEU A 144 -3.64 -0.50 -4.84
C LEU A 144 -3.84 -1.46 -6.02
N CYS A 145 -4.79 -2.39 -5.89
CA CYS A 145 -5.14 -3.35 -6.94
C CYS A 145 -5.61 -2.67 -8.22
N SER A 146 -6.50 -1.69 -8.12
CA SER A 146 -7.01 -0.94 -9.27
C SER A 146 -5.92 -0.12 -9.94
N ALA A 147 -5.04 0.54 -9.17
CA ALA A 147 -3.89 1.27 -9.70
C ALA A 147 -2.93 0.33 -10.47
N TYR A 148 -2.70 -0.89 -9.98
CA TYR A 148 -1.87 -1.88 -10.67
C TYR A 148 -2.49 -2.33 -11.99
N ILE A 149 -3.82 -2.56 -12.03
CA ILE A 149 -4.55 -2.88 -13.26
C ILE A 149 -4.40 -1.74 -14.28
N ILE A 150 -4.59 -0.48 -13.87
CA ILE A 150 -4.45 0.68 -14.75
C ILE A 150 -3.01 0.80 -15.27
N PHE A 151 -2.01 0.62 -14.41
CA PHE A 151 -0.60 0.64 -14.82
C PHE A 151 -0.32 -0.44 -15.88
N ILE A 152 -0.70 -1.69 -15.60
CA ILE A 152 -0.47 -2.83 -16.50
C ILE A 152 -1.14 -2.58 -17.85
N GLY A 153 -2.40 -2.12 -17.83
CA GLY A 153 -3.15 -1.78 -19.04
C GLY A 153 -2.47 -0.67 -19.86
N LYS A 154 -2.03 0.42 -19.21
CA LYS A 154 -1.41 1.56 -19.91
C LYS A 154 -0.06 1.18 -20.51
N SER A 155 0.79 0.50 -19.75
CA SER A 155 2.10 0.06 -20.21
C SER A 155 1.99 -0.96 -21.34
N LEU A 156 1.05 -1.91 -21.24
CA LEU A 156 0.83 -2.88 -22.31
C LEU A 156 0.26 -2.22 -23.56
N LYS A 157 -0.67 -1.27 -23.42
CA LYS A 157 -1.23 -0.53 -24.56
C LYS A 157 -0.14 0.18 -25.35
N GLU A 158 0.69 0.99 -24.69
CA GLU A 158 1.78 1.74 -25.33
C GLU A 158 2.76 0.80 -26.05
N LEU A 159 3.11 -0.33 -25.42
CA LEU A 159 3.97 -1.36 -26.01
C LEU A 159 3.36 -1.99 -27.27
N LEU A 160 2.07 -2.33 -27.23
CA LEU A 160 1.36 -2.93 -28.38
C LEU A 160 1.18 -1.93 -29.53
N CYS A 161 0.80 -0.68 -29.22
CA CYS A 161 0.68 0.39 -30.20
C CYS A 161 2.01 0.61 -30.92
N TYR A 162 3.12 0.64 -30.19
CA TYR A 162 4.44 0.82 -30.78
C TYR A 162 4.87 -0.36 -31.67
N ARG A 163 4.72 -1.59 -31.17
CA ARG A 163 5.26 -2.79 -31.86
C ARG A 163 4.44 -3.21 -33.08
N TYR A 164 3.13 -3.05 -33.02
CA TYR A 164 2.19 -3.57 -34.02
C TYR A 164 1.40 -2.48 -34.74
N GLY A 165 1.55 -1.21 -34.38
CA GLY A 165 0.77 -0.11 -34.97
C GLY A 165 -0.73 -0.19 -34.69
N ALA A 166 -1.15 -1.04 -33.74
CA ALA A 166 -2.55 -1.29 -33.46
C ALA A 166 -3.09 -0.22 -32.50
N ASN A 167 -3.99 0.65 -32.98
CA ASN A 167 -4.75 1.58 -32.14
C ASN A 167 -5.85 0.82 -31.38
N ILE A 168 -5.45 0.08 -30.35
CA ILE A 168 -6.36 -0.67 -29.49
C ILE A 168 -6.92 0.27 -28.41
N GLU A 169 -8.23 0.31 -28.24
CA GLU A 169 -8.83 1.08 -27.15
C GLU A 169 -8.41 0.52 -25.79
N PHE A 170 -8.31 1.39 -24.79
CA PHE A 170 -7.80 1.02 -23.47
C PHE A 170 -8.61 -0.11 -22.80
N GLN A 171 -9.94 -0.10 -23.00
CA GLN A 171 -10.86 -1.10 -22.45
C GLN A 171 -10.58 -2.51 -22.99
N TYR A 172 -10.29 -2.65 -24.29
CA TYR A 172 -9.90 -3.94 -24.87
C TYR A 172 -8.56 -4.44 -24.32
N VAL A 173 -7.59 -3.54 -24.07
CA VAL A 173 -6.32 -3.92 -23.44
C VAL A 173 -6.55 -4.41 -22.00
N LEU A 174 -7.46 -3.79 -21.25
CA LEU A 174 -7.85 -4.29 -19.92
C LEU A 174 -8.49 -5.68 -19.99
N LEU A 175 -9.34 -5.93 -20.99
CA LEU A 175 -9.94 -7.25 -21.20
C LEU A 175 -8.89 -8.32 -21.57
N ILE A 176 -7.83 -7.96 -22.30
CA ILE A 176 -6.72 -8.86 -22.62
C ILE A 176 -5.89 -9.19 -21.37
N THR A 177 -5.76 -8.26 -20.42
CA THR A 177 -4.98 -8.48 -19.19
C THR A 177 -5.77 -9.21 -18.09
N MET A 178 -7.10 -9.25 -18.18
CA MET A 178 -8.01 -9.91 -17.22
C MET A 178 -7.60 -11.33 -16.85
N PRO A 179 -7.36 -12.26 -17.80
CA PRO A 179 -7.00 -13.64 -17.46
C PRO A 179 -5.74 -13.73 -16.61
N LEU A 180 -4.72 -12.92 -16.91
CA LEU A 180 -3.47 -12.87 -16.15
C LEU A 180 -3.74 -12.44 -14.70
N ILE A 181 -4.51 -11.38 -14.50
CA ILE A 181 -4.80 -10.85 -13.17
C ILE A 181 -5.72 -11.78 -12.37
N ILE A 182 -6.70 -12.42 -13.00
CA ILE A 182 -7.56 -13.42 -12.33
C ILE A 182 -6.72 -14.61 -11.83
N VAL A 183 -5.76 -15.08 -12.63
CA VAL A 183 -4.83 -16.13 -12.21
C VAL A 183 -4.02 -15.66 -11.00
N CYS A 184 -3.47 -14.44 -11.03
CA CYS A 184 -2.77 -13.84 -9.90
C CYS A 184 -3.65 -13.70 -8.64
N ALA A 185 -4.90 -13.24 -8.78
CA ALA A 185 -5.87 -13.08 -7.69
C ALA A 185 -6.26 -14.42 -7.04
N SER A 186 -6.22 -15.50 -7.83
CA SER A 186 -6.58 -16.86 -7.43
C SER A 186 -5.48 -17.57 -6.63
N LEU A 187 -4.30 -16.97 -6.49
CA LEU A 187 -3.20 -17.53 -5.71
C LEU A 187 -3.52 -17.47 -4.20
N ARG A 188 -3.86 -18.62 -3.63
CA ARG A 188 -4.23 -18.77 -2.20
C ARG A 188 -3.06 -18.94 -1.25
N LYS A 189 -2.03 -19.66 -1.67
CA LYS A 189 -0.91 -20.01 -0.79
C LYS A 189 0.25 -19.06 -1.07
N LEU A 190 0.57 -18.22 -0.08
CA LEU A 190 1.74 -17.32 -0.07
C LEU A 190 3.05 -18.07 -0.42
N ARG A 191 3.13 -19.37 -0.11
CA ARG A 191 4.27 -20.24 -0.45
C ARG A 191 4.55 -20.34 -1.96
N PHE A 192 3.52 -20.32 -2.81
CA PHE A 192 3.72 -20.30 -4.27
C PHE A 192 4.04 -18.89 -4.78
N ILE A 193 3.68 -17.85 -4.01
CA ILE A 193 3.98 -16.46 -4.34
C ILE A 193 5.45 -16.15 -4.06
N ALA A 194 6.09 -16.82 -3.09
CA ALA A 194 7.49 -16.56 -2.72
C ALA A 194 8.50 -16.56 -3.90
N PRO A 195 8.61 -17.63 -4.74
CA PRO A 195 9.53 -17.62 -5.88
C PRO A 195 9.14 -16.61 -6.97
N LEU A 196 7.83 -16.53 -7.26
CA LEU A 196 7.28 -15.58 -8.23
C LEU A 196 7.59 -14.13 -7.84
N SER A 197 7.56 -13.86 -6.54
CA SER A 197 7.77 -12.54 -6.01
C SER A 197 9.26 -12.17 -5.90
N THR A 198 10.15 -13.15 -5.75
CA THR A 198 11.58 -12.93 -5.96
C THR A 198 11.86 -12.51 -7.41
N PHE A 199 11.26 -13.20 -8.37
CA PHE A 199 11.36 -12.82 -9.78
C PHE A 199 10.78 -11.42 -10.05
N ALA A 200 9.62 -11.11 -9.46
CA ALA A 200 9.00 -9.80 -9.54
C ALA A 200 9.90 -8.67 -9.04
N ASN A 201 10.64 -8.92 -7.96
CA ASN A 201 11.60 -7.94 -7.43
C ASN A 201 12.74 -7.66 -8.42
N PHE A 202 13.31 -8.71 -9.03
CA PHE A 202 14.34 -8.52 -10.05
C PHE A 202 13.81 -7.71 -11.24
N ALA A 203 12.60 -8.02 -11.70
CA ALA A 203 11.95 -7.29 -12.76
C ALA A 203 11.73 -5.81 -12.42
N LEU A 204 11.20 -5.51 -11.22
CA LEU A 204 10.99 -4.14 -10.75
C LEU A 204 12.30 -3.37 -10.59
N ILE A 205 13.33 -3.98 -10.00
CA ILE A 205 14.65 -3.36 -9.83
C ILE A 205 15.27 -3.04 -11.20
N SER A 206 15.20 -3.97 -12.16
CA SER A 206 15.70 -3.74 -13.52
C SER A 206 14.96 -2.57 -14.21
N GLY A 207 13.66 -2.45 -13.96
CA GLY A 207 12.83 -1.33 -14.38
C GLY A 207 13.28 0.00 -13.80
N VAL A 208 13.44 0.06 -12.48
CA VAL A 208 13.89 1.26 -11.77
C VAL A 208 15.28 1.69 -12.25
N ILE A 209 16.23 0.76 -12.41
CA ILE A 209 17.57 1.04 -12.94
C ILE A 209 17.48 1.61 -14.35
N THR A 210 16.64 1.03 -15.21
CA THR A 210 16.46 1.50 -16.59
C THR A 210 15.85 2.90 -16.62
N ILE A 211 14.85 3.18 -15.78
CA ILE A 211 14.27 4.52 -15.66
C ILE A 211 15.34 5.51 -15.21
N LEU A 212 16.08 5.22 -14.15
CA LEU A 212 17.15 6.10 -13.68
C LEU A 212 18.23 6.33 -14.74
N TYR A 213 18.62 5.29 -15.48
CA TYR A 213 19.57 5.39 -16.57
C TYR A 213 19.09 6.36 -17.65
N TYR A 214 17.86 6.22 -18.13
CA TYR A 214 17.29 7.10 -19.16
C TYR A 214 17.02 8.52 -18.63
N SER A 215 16.59 8.66 -17.38
CA SER A 215 16.38 9.96 -16.73
C SER A 215 17.67 10.75 -16.61
N CYS A 216 18.79 10.08 -16.32
CA CYS A 216 20.10 10.72 -16.18
C CYS A 216 20.86 10.87 -17.51
N SER A 217 20.44 10.17 -18.57
CA SER A 217 21.11 10.21 -19.87
C SER A 217 20.70 11.45 -20.67
N ASN A 218 21.67 12.15 -21.27
CA ASN A 218 21.45 13.35 -22.09
C ASN A 218 20.50 14.34 -21.41
N LEU A 219 20.83 14.72 -20.17
CA LEU A 219 20.07 15.68 -19.37
C LEU A 219 20.09 17.03 -20.08
N TYR A 220 18.96 17.38 -20.67
CA TYR A 220 18.65 18.74 -21.09
C TYR A 220 17.65 19.28 -20.07
N ILE A 221 18.06 20.32 -19.34
CA ILE A 221 17.20 20.99 -18.38
C ILE A 221 16.30 21.90 -19.20
N ASP A 222 15.05 21.50 -19.38
CA ASP A 222 14.05 22.33 -20.04
C ASP A 222 13.75 23.57 -19.19
N ASP A 223 13.65 24.74 -19.81
CA ASP A 223 13.32 26.00 -19.15
C ASP A 223 11.92 25.99 -18.51
N THR A 224 11.10 24.99 -18.85
CA THR A 224 9.75 24.79 -18.30
C THR A 224 9.72 24.14 -16.92
N ILE A 225 10.87 23.70 -16.38
CA ILE A 225 10.94 23.03 -15.08
C ILE A 225 10.46 23.96 -13.95
N ARG A 226 9.43 23.51 -13.23
CA ARG A 226 8.90 24.23 -12.07
C ARG A 226 9.65 23.92 -10.80
N TYR A 227 9.94 24.97 -10.03
CA TYR A 227 10.50 24.86 -8.67
C TYR A 227 9.42 24.77 -7.58
N THR A 228 8.19 25.23 -7.89
CA THR A 228 7.03 25.31 -6.99
C THR A 228 5.72 24.99 -7.75
N TYR A 229 4.67 24.62 -7.03
CA TYR A 229 3.32 24.35 -7.54
C TYR A 229 2.73 25.52 -8.34
N LYS A 230 1.94 25.22 -9.39
CA LYS A 230 1.28 26.24 -10.20
C LYS A 230 -0.15 26.50 -9.74
N LYS A 231 -0.84 25.46 -9.28
CA LYS A 231 -2.24 25.55 -8.83
C LYS A 231 -2.40 24.96 -7.43
N TRP A 232 -3.26 25.57 -6.63
CA TRP A 232 -3.60 25.07 -5.29
C TRP A 232 -4.17 23.65 -5.29
N SER A 233 -4.83 23.24 -6.38
CA SER A 233 -5.34 21.86 -6.55
C SER A 233 -4.23 20.82 -6.76
N GLU A 234 -3.03 21.22 -7.17
CA GLU A 234 -1.90 20.30 -7.41
C GLU A 234 -1.24 19.84 -6.10
N LEU A 235 -1.32 20.65 -5.03
CA LEU A 235 -0.72 20.30 -3.73
C LEU A 235 -1.34 19.06 -3.09
N PRO A 236 -2.67 18.94 -2.97
CA PRO A 236 -3.27 17.71 -2.44
C PRO A 236 -3.06 16.53 -3.38
N MET A 237 -2.98 16.77 -4.70
CA MET A 237 -2.70 15.72 -5.67
C MET A 237 -1.32 15.11 -5.46
N MET A 238 -0.30 15.96 -5.37
CA MET A 238 1.09 15.59 -5.01
C MET A 238 1.13 14.86 -3.67
N PHE A 239 0.53 15.45 -2.62
CA PHE A 239 0.55 14.86 -1.28
C PHE A 239 -0.07 13.45 -1.29
N GLY A 240 -1.17 13.25 -2.00
CA GLY A 240 -1.79 11.94 -2.18
C GLY A 240 -0.85 10.92 -2.84
N ILE A 241 -0.19 11.27 -3.95
CA ILE A 241 0.76 10.36 -4.64
C ILE A 241 1.95 10.01 -3.73
N ILE A 242 2.46 10.99 -2.98
CA ILE A 242 3.53 10.76 -2.00
C ILE A 242 3.07 9.78 -0.92
N MET A 243 1.91 10.02 -0.30
CA MET A 243 1.37 9.14 0.74
C MET A 243 1.06 7.74 0.22
N PHE A 244 0.61 7.62 -1.03
CA PHE A 244 0.41 6.34 -1.70
C PHE A 244 1.72 5.56 -1.87
N SER A 245 2.84 6.25 -2.14
CA SER A 245 4.13 5.58 -2.31
C SER A 245 4.87 5.24 -1.01
N PHE A 246 4.50 5.87 0.11
CA PHE A 246 4.96 5.49 1.45
C PHE A 246 3.95 4.59 2.17
N GLU A 247 3.07 3.93 1.41
CA GLU A 247 2.18 2.88 1.90
C GLU A 247 3.01 1.63 2.23
N GLY A 248 2.78 1.08 3.43
CA GLY A 248 3.58 -0.04 3.95
C GLY A 248 3.39 -0.27 5.45
N ILE A 249 2.67 0.62 6.15
CA ILE A 249 2.40 0.51 7.58
C ILE A 249 1.68 -0.80 7.96
N GLY A 250 0.85 -1.35 7.07
CA GLY A 250 0.15 -2.61 7.29
C GLY A 250 1.08 -3.82 7.47
N LEU A 251 2.29 -3.75 6.92
CA LEU A 251 3.29 -4.82 6.98
C LEU A 251 4.19 -4.73 8.22
N VAL A 252 4.20 -3.57 8.90
CA VAL A 252 5.14 -3.31 10.00
C VAL A 252 4.90 -4.25 11.18
N LEU A 253 3.65 -4.46 11.60
CA LEU A 253 3.33 -5.33 12.74
C LEU A 253 3.59 -6.81 12.45
N PRO A 254 3.17 -7.38 11.30
CA PRO A 254 3.54 -8.75 10.92
C PRO A 254 5.07 -8.95 10.87
N LEU A 255 5.80 -8.04 10.22
CA LEU A 255 7.26 -8.14 10.13
C LEU A 255 7.95 -8.02 11.49
N PHE A 256 7.42 -7.17 12.36
CA PHE A 256 7.89 -7.06 13.74
C PHE A 256 7.66 -8.35 14.54
N ALA A 257 6.55 -9.05 14.33
CA ALA A 257 6.25 -10.31 15.03
C ALA A 257 7.13 -11.49 14.57
N GLU A 258 7.62 -11.45 13.33
CA GLU A 258 8.39 -12.53 12.72
C GLU A 258 9.91 -12.44 12.92
N ILE A 259 10.44 -11.27 13.30
CA ILE A 259 11.89 -11.07 13.42
C ILE A 259 12.49 -11.81 14.62
N LYS A 260 13.71 -12.34 14.45
CA LYS A 260 14.47 -12.99 15.55
C LYS A 260 14.76 -12.06 16.72
N ASP A 261 15.15 -10.84 16.41
CA ASP A 261 15.63 -9.85 17.37
C ASP A 261 14.84 -8.54 17.23
N ASP A 262 13.81 -8.43 18.06
CA ASP A 262 12.90 -7.29 18.13
C ASP A 262 13.63 -5.95 18.35
N LYS A 263 14.79 -5.97 19.04
CA LYS A 263 15.57 -4.75 19.28
C LYS A 263 16.16 -4.24 17.97
N LYS A 264 16.63 -5.16 17.10
CA LYS A 264 17.17 -4.83 15.77
C LYS A 264 16.12 -4.35 14.76
N PHE A 265 14.83 -4.48 15.06
CA PHE A 265 13.79 -3.92 14.20
C PHE A 265 13.65 -2.40 14.39
N THR A 266 13.58 -1.94 15.64
CA THR A 266 13.28 -0.53 15.98
C THR A 266 14.50 0.31 16.37
N SER A 267 15.71 -0.25 16.36
CA SER A 267 16.95 0.48 16.65
C SER A 267 17.19 1.62 15.64
N CYS A 268 18.13 2.53 15.93
CA CYS A 268 18.50 3.63 15.03
C CYS A 268 18.87 3.11 13.62
N PHE A 269 19.75 2.10 13.57
CA PHE A 269 20.07 1.32 12.36
C PHE A 269 19.22 0.05 12.25
N GLY A 270 17.99 0.10 12.77
CA GLY A 270 17.07 -1.02 12.73
C GLY A 270 16.49 -1.24 11.35
N ALA A 271 15.95 -2.44 11.11
CA ALA A 271 15.37 -2.81 9.83
C ALA A 271 14.29 -1.83 9.36
N LEU A 272 13.50 -1.27 10.29
CA LEU A 272 12.48 -0.27 10.00
C LEU A 272 13.08 1.03 9.43
N ASN A 273 14.03 1.64 10.15
CA ASN A 273 14.61 2.91 9.77
C ASN A 273 15.42 2.79 8.47
N LEU A 274 16.24 1.75 8.36
CA LEU A 274 17.05 1.53 7.16
C LEU A 274 16.17 1.19 5.95
N GLY A 275 15.08 0.43 6.14
CA GLY A 275 14.14 0.11 5.08
C GLY A 275 13.40 1.33 4.58
N MET A 276 12.85 2.15 5.48
CA MET A 276 12.18 3.39 5.09
C MET A 276 13.14 4.43 4.51
N LEU A 277 14.40 4.48 4.97
CA LEU A 277 15.44 5.30 4.34
C LEU A 277 15.73 4.82 2.92
N ALA A 278 15.82 3.51 2.69
CA ALA A 278 16.00 2.96 1.35
C ALA A 278 14.81 3.30 0.44
N VAL A 279 13.58 3.24 0.94
CA VAL A 279 12.38 3.67 0.20
C VAL A 279 12.47 5.15 -0.18
N MET A 280 12.90 6.02 0.73
CA MET A 280 13.13 7.45 0.44
C MET A 280 14.22 7.65 -0.62
N MET A 281 15.34 6.94 -0.49
CA MET A 281 16.47 6.99 -1.43
C MET A 281 16.15 6.40 -2.81
N LEU A 282 15.09 5.61 -2.95
CA LEU A 282 14.57 5.18 -4.25
C LEU A 282 13.60 6.21 -4.83
N ASN A 283 12.67 6.72 -4.03
CA ASN A 283 11.63 7.63 -4.50
C ASN A 283 12.17 9.00 -4.92
N VAL A 284 13.09 9.59 -4.15
CA VAL A 284 13.60 10.94 -4.41
C VAL A 284 14.38 11.01 -5.74
N PRO A 285 15.42 10.19 -5.99
CA PRO A 285 16.14 10.26 -7.25
C PRO A 285 15.25 9.91 -8.44
N LEU A 286 14.38 8.90 -8.29
CA LEU A 286 13.50 8.48 -9.38
C LEU A 286 12.52 9.60 -9.78
N GLY A 287 11.87 10.22 -8.80
CA GLY A 287 10.95 11.33 -9.04
C GLY A 287 11.64 12.59 -9.55
N MET A 288 12.72 13.00 -8.89
CA MET A 288 13.45 14.22 -9.22
C MET A 288 14.08 14.14 -10.61
N THR A 289 14.83 13.07 -10.91
CA THR A 289 15.47 12.91 -12.22
C THR A 289 14.46 12.69 -13.32
N GLY A 290 13.38 11.95 -13.05
CA GLY A 290 12.30 11.76 -14.02
C GLY A 290 11.63 13.09 -14.38
N TYR A 291 11.31 13.92 -13.39
CA TYR A 291 10.71 15.23 -13.68
C TYR A 291 11.69 16.19 -14.36
N ILE A 292 12.97 16.21 -13.98
CA ILE A 292 13.98 17.04 -14.68
C ILE A 292 14.11 16.61 -16.15
N LYS A 293 14.03 15.31 -16.44
CA LYS A 293 14.19 14.80 -17.81
C LYS A 293 13.00 15.11 -18.70
N TRP A 294 11.77 14.91 -18.22
CA TRP A 294 10.56 14.98 -19.04
C TRP A 294 9.71 16.25 -18.79
N GLY A 295 10.04 17.05 -17.78
CA GLY A 295 9.36 18.30 -17.44
C GLY A 295 7.85 18.14 -17.30
N GLU A 296 7.09 19.06 -17.92
CA GLU A 296 5.63 19.01 -17.98
C GLU A 296 5.07 17.79 -18.74
N GLY A 297 5.89 17.17 -19.59
CA GLY A 297 5.55 15.98 -20.37
C GLY A 297 5.67 14.66 -19.60
N VAL A 298 6.04 14.69 -18.31
CA VAL A 298 6.00 13.47 -17.49
C VAL A 298 4.57 12.95 -17.43
N LYS A 299 4.42 11.63 -17.62
CA LYS A 299 3.14 10.91 -17.56
C LYS A 299 2.95 10.36 -16.14
N SER A 300 1.73 9.88 -15.86
CA SER A 300 1.31 9.33 -14.55
C SER A 300 2.19 8.19 -14.01
N SER A 301 3.06 7.62 -14.84
CA SER A 301 4.09 6.66 -14.49
C SER A 301 5.31 6.85 -15.40
N LEU A 302 6.50 6.89 -14.81
CA LEU A 302 7.77 7.08 -15.51
C LEU A 302 8.07 5.97 -16.53
N THR A 303 7.51 4.77 -16.35
CA THR A 303 7.62 3.69 -17.34
C THR A 303 7.01 4.10 -18.69
N LEU A 304 5.96 4.93 -18.68
CA LEU A 304 5.29 5.37 -19.90
C LEU A 304 6.07 6.45 -20.67
N ASN A 305 7.10 7.03 -20.04
CA ASN A 305 7.99 8.02 -20.62
C ASN A 305 9.26 7.40 -21.24
N LEU A 306 9.51 6.12 -20.99
CA LEU A 306 10.62 5.40 -21.63
C LEU A 306 10.41 5.29 -23.14
N SER A 307 11.52 5.34 -23.88
CA SER A 307 11.50 5.12 -25.32
C SER A 307 11.32 3.64 -25.64
N TYR A 308 10.46 3.34 -26.62
CA TYR A 308 10.15 1.97 -27.04
C TYR A 308 11.00 1.52 -28.23
N ASP A 309 11.91 2.34 -28.73
CA ASP A 309 12.79 2.07 -29.89
C ASP A 309 13.70 0.87 -29.68
N GLN A 310 14.23 0.70 -28.47
CA GLN A 310 15.15 -0.39 -28.16
C GLN A 310 14.41 -1.63 -27.66
N THR A 311 14.75 -2.79 -28.22
CA THR A 311 14.23 -4.10 -27.77
C THR A 311 14.50 -4.36 -26.29
N LEU A 312 15.64 -3.88 -25.76
CA LEU A 312 15.96 -4.01 -24.34
C LEU A 312 14.95 -3.25 -23.47
N THR A 313 14.60 -2.01 -23.83
CA THR A 313 13.63 -1.21 -23.08
C THR A 313 12.24 -1.84 -23.13
N GLN A 314 11.83 -2.34 -24.29
CA GLN A 314 10.57 -3.11 -24.43
C GLN A 314 10.53 -4.32 -23.50
N PHE A 315 11.63 -5.09 -23.44
CA PHE A 315 11.76 -6.25 -22.56
C PHE A 315 11.67 -5.85 -21.09
N VAL A 316 12.34 -4.75 -20.68
CA VAL A 316 12.27 -4.24 -19.31
C VAL A 316 10.86 -3.80 -18.95
N ILE A 317 10.14 -3.11 -19.85
CA ILE A 317 8.75 -2.71 -19.62
C ILE A 317 7.85 -3.95 -19.44
N LEU A 318 8.04 -4.98 -20.27
CA LEU A 318 7.32 -6.26 -20.12
C LEU A 318 7.62 -6.94 -18.77
N MET A 319 8.89 -6.94 -18.36
CA MET A 319 9.29 -7.43 -17.04
C MET A 319 8.62 -6.63 -15.92
N MET A 320 8.58 -5.30 -16.01
CA MET A 320 7.89 -4.47 -15.03
C MET A 320 6.39 -4.76 -14.95
N ILE A 321 5.71 -4.95 -16.08
CA ILE A 321 4.31 -5.37 -16.14
C ILE A 321 4.12 -6.68 -15.37
N LEU A 322 4.97 -7.68 -15.63
CA LEU A 322 4.92 -8.96 -14.95
C LEU A 322 5.25 -8.82 -13.45
N GLY A 323 6.23 -7.99 -13.09
CA GLY A 323 6.58 -7.70 -11.70
C GLY A 323 5.42 -7.09 -10.92
N ILE A 324 4.71 -6.11 -11.50
CA ILE A 324 3.54 -5.49 -10.88
C ILE A 324 2.36 -6.45 -10.82
N ALA A 325 2.15 -7.30 -11.83
CA ALA A 325 1.13 -8.36 -11.78
C ALA A 325 1.39 -9.36 -10.65
N CYS A 326 2.66 -9.65 -10.35
CA CYS A 326 3.01 -10.49 -9.20
C CYS A 326 2.80 -9.77 -7.86
N SER A 327 3.12 -8.48 -7.78
CA SER A 327 2.84 -7.65 -6.60
C SER A 327 1.34 -7.47 -6.36
N TYR A 328 0.51 -7.50 -7.42
CA TYR A 328 -0.95 -7.51 -7.31
C TYR A 328 -1.43 -8.67 -6.44
N ALA A 329 -0.93 -9.90 -6.66
CA ALA A 329 -1.32 -11.06 -5.88
C ALA A 329 -1.06 -10.87 -4.37
N LEU A 330 0.02 -10.16 -4.02
CA LEU A 330 0.36 -9.85 -2.62
C LEU A 330 -0.59 -8.83 -1.99
N GLN A 331 -0.88 -7.73 -2.69
CA GLN A 331 -1.78 -6.68 -2.17
C GLN A 331 -3.24 -7.11 -2.17
N PHE A 332 -3.62 -7.99 -3.10
CA PHE A 332 -4.95 -8.57 -3.16
C PHE A 332 -5.25 -9.54 -2.01
N TYR A 333 -4.23 -10.24 -1.50
CA TYR A 333 -4.42 -11.28 -0.50
C TYR A 333 -5.09 -10.80 0.80
N PRO A 334 -4.63 -9.72 1.48
CA PRO A 334 -5.30 -9.19 2.66
C PRO A 334 -6.76 -8.80 2.40
N ALA A 335 -7.07 -8.20 1.24
CA ALA A 335 -8.43 -7.80 0.90
C ALA A 335 -9.37 -9.02 0.83
N ALA A 336 -8.94 -10.09 0.16
CA ALA A 336 -9.72 -11.32 0.05
C ALA A 336 -9.97 -11.98 1.42
N VAL A 337 -8.95 -12.04 2.28
CA VAL A 337 -9.07 -12.62 3.62
C VAL A 337 -10.04 -11.83 4.50
N ILE A 338 -9.99 -10.50 4.45
CA ILE A 338 -10.90 -9.64 5.22
C ILE A 338 -12.36 -9.90 4.82
N VAL A 339 -12.65 -9.88 3.51
CA VAL A 339 -14.02 -10.11 3.03
C VAL A 339 -14.51 -11.52 3.34
N TYR A 340 -13.65 -12.54 3.18
CA TYR A 340 -14.00 -13.91 3.53
C TYR A 340 -14.37 -14.04 5.01
N SER A 341 -13.53 -13.49 5.91
CA SER A 341 -13.77 -13.54 7.36
C SER A 341 -15.05 -12.80 7.77
N ASP A 342 -15.30 -11.62 7.20
CA ASP A 342 -16.53 -10.87 7.49
C ASP A 342 -17.77 -11.65 7.03
N LEU A 343 -17.77 -12.19 5.81
CA LEU A 343 -18.91 -12.94 5.28
C LEU A 343 -19.15 -14.23 6.07
N GLU A 344 -18.11 -14.94 6.47
CA GLU A 344 -18.23 -16.15 7.31
C GLU A 344 -18.81 -15.83 8.69
N GLN A 345 -18.48 -14.66 9.27
CA GLN A 345 -19.05 -14.22 10.54
C GLN A 345 -20.55 -13.91 10.42
N TYR A 346 -21.02 -13.35 9.30
CA TYR A 346 -22.43 -13.02 9.09
C TYR A 346 -23.29 -14.21 8.66
N PHE A 347 -22.80 -15.04 7.74
CA PHE A 347 -23.57 -16.14 7.14
C PHE A 347 -23.31 -17.50 7.81
N GLY A 348 -22.34 -17.57 8.74
CA GLY A 348 -21.89 -18.82 9.34
C GLY A 348 -20.90 -19.57 8.44
N PRO A 349 -20.44 -20.75 8.88
CA PRO A 349 -19.47 -21.54 8.14
C PRO A 349 -20.02 -21.96 6.78
N PHE A 350 -19.26 -21.70 5.72
CA PHE A 350 -19.68 -22.01 4.37
C PHE A 350 -19.65 -23.52 4.08
N ASN A 351 -20.73 -24.06 3.50
CA ASN A 351 -20.83 -25.48 3.11
C ASN A 351 -19.74 -25.92 2.11
N ARG A 352 -19.15 -24.98 1.35
CA ARG A 352 -18.06 -25.21 0.39
C ARG A 352 -17.03 -24.07 0.47
N PRO A 353 -16.14 -24.06 1.46
CA PRO A 353 -15.23 -22.93 1.70
C PRO A 353 -14.34 -22.63 0.49
N LEU A 354 -13.95 -23.69 -0.24
CA LEU A 354 -13.17 -23.58 -1.48
C LEU A 354 -13.91 -22.80 -2.58
N VAL A 355 -15.20 -23.04 -2.78
CA VAL A 355 -15.97 -22.36 -3.83
C VAL A 355 -16.21 -20.91 -3.45
N TRP A 356 -16.55 -20.67 -2.18
CA TRP A 356 -16.79 -19.32 -1.66
C TRP A 356 -15.55 -18.44 -1.74
N ASP A 357 -14.38 -18.94 -1.32
CA ASP A 357 -13.17 -18.12 -1.39
C ASP A 357 -12.76 -17.81 -2.84
N TYR A 358 -12.90 -18.73 -3.81
CA TYR A 358 -12.65 -18.39 -5.22
C TYR A 358 -13.68 -17.39 -5.76
N THR A 359 -14.96 -17.56 -5.41
CA THR A 359 -16.03 -16.66 -5.83
C THR A 359 -15.80 -15.26 -5.31
N ILE A 360 -15.48 -15.11 -4.01
CA ILE A 360 -15.17 -13.82 -3.38
C ILE A 360 -13.98 -13.16 -4.08
N ARG A 361 -12.91 -13.91 -4.31
CA ARG A 361 -11.72 -13.39 -5.02
C ARG A 361 -12.05 -12.91 -6.43
N ILE A 362 -12.81 -13.68 -7.20
CA ILE A 362 -13.22 -13.27 -8.55
C ILE A 362 -14.10 -12.02 -8.48
N CYS A 363 -15.09 -11.96 -7.57
CA CYS A 363 -15.96 -10.79 -7.40
C CYS A 363 -15.16 -9.52 -7.05
N ILE A 364 -14.23 -9.60 -6.11
CA ILE A 364 -13.38 -8.45 -5.74
C ILE A 364 -12.48 -8.04 -6.91
N CYS A 365 -11.88 -9.01 -7.61
CA CYS A 365 -11.07 -8.74 -8.79
C CYS A 365 -11.88 -8.01 -9.88
N LEU A 366 -13.08 -8.51 -10.21
CA LEU A 366 -13.99 -7.86 -11.16
C LEU A 366 -14.35 -6.44 -10.72
N PHE A 367 -14.61 -6.23 -9.43
CA PHE A 367 -14.88 -4.89 -8.89
C PHE A 367 -13.70 -3.93 -9.12
N THR A 368 -12.46 -4.37 -8.87
CA THR A 368 -11.27 -3.53 -9.14
C THR A 368 -11.07 -3.23 -10.62
N TYR A 369 -11.46 -4.14 -11.51
CA TYR A 369 -11.46 -3.90 -12.96
C TYR A 369 -12.51 -2.89 -13.39
N VAL A 370 -13.73 -2.98 -12.87
CA VAL A 370 -14.79 -1.99 -13.14
C VAL A 370 -14.32 -0.60 -12.70
N ALA A 371 -13.72 -0.49 -11.52
CA ALA A 371 -13.14 0.77 -11.04
C ALA A 371 -12.05 1.31 -12.00
N ALA A 372 -11.16 0.44 -12.49
CA ALA A 372 -10.11 0.79 -13.44
C ALA A 372 -10.65 1.22 -14.82
N CYS A 373 -11.77 0.63 -15.27
CA CYS A 373 -12.44 1.01 -16.51
C CYS A 373 -13.15 2.36 -16.41
N ILE A 374 -13.76 2.66 -15.25
CA ILE A 374 -14.50 3.91 -15.04
C ILE A 374 -13.52 5.10 -15.01
N VAL A 375 -12.44 5.01 -14.22
CA VAL A 375 -11.47 6.12 -14.08
C VAL A 375 -10.08 5.66 -14.56
N PRO A 376 -9.77 5.73 -15.87
CA PRO A 376 -8.48 5.29 -16.43
C PRO A 376 -7.34 6.30 -16.17
N HIS A 377 -7.40 7.05 -15.08
CA HIS A 377 -6.41 8.06 -14.67
C HIS A 377 -5.62 7.55 -13.47
N LEU A 378 -4.45 6.98 -13.75
CA LEU A 378 -3.59 6.35 -12.75
C LEU A 378 -3.21 7.31 -11.61
N ASP A 379 -2.81 8.53 -11.95
CA ASP A 379 -2.42 9.61 -11.02
C ASP A 379 -3.55 10.04 -10.09
N LEU A 380 -4.75 10.32 -10.64
CA LEU A 380 -5.94 10.68 -9.85
C LEU A 380 -6.33 9.55 -8.90
N PHE A 381 -6.23 8.30 -9.37
CA PHE A 381 -6.54 7.13 -8.58
C PHE A 381 -5.56 6.97 -7.41
N MET A 382 -4.26 7.02 -7.68
CA MET A 382 -3.22 6.93 -6.64
C MET A 382 -3.32 8.10 -5.65
N SER A 383 -3.59 9.30 -6.13
CA SER A 383 -3.75 10.47 -5.28
C SER A 383 -4.97 10.38 -4.36
N LEU A 384 -6.12 9.92 -4.88
CA LEU A 384 -7.34 9.77 -4.07
C LEU A 384 -7.15 8.71 -2.97
N VAL A 385 -6.64 7.53 -3.32
CA VAL A 385 -6.37 6.45 -2.35
C VAL A 385 -5.34 6.91 -1.33
N GLY A 386 -4.25 7.52 -1.80
CA GLY A 386 -3.18 8.02 -0.95
C GLY A 386 -3.66 9.08 0.05
N SER A 387 -4.39 10.09 -0.43
CA SER A 387 -4.84 11.22 0.39
C SER A 387 -5.90 10.85 1.42
N VAL A 388 -6.68 9.79 1.19
CA VAL A 388 -7.77 9.38 2.09
C VAL A 388 -7.39 8.19 2.94
N THR A 389 -7.14 7.03 2.31
CA THR A 389 -7.03 5.77 3.04
C THR A 389 -5.61 5.55 3.55
N CYS A 390 -4.59 5.79 2.73
CA CYS A 390 -3.19 5.70 3.18
C CYS A 390 -2.89 6.73 4.28
N VAL A 391 -3.35 7.96 4.15
CA VAL A 391 -3.24 9.00 5.20
C VAL A 391 -3.91 8.56 6.50
N ALA A 392 -5.13 8.01 6.43
CA ALA A 392 -5.81 7.54 7.63
C ALA A 392 -5.01 6.41 8.33
N LEU A 393 -4.50 5.43 7.57
CA LEU A 393 -3.74 4.30 8.09
C LEU A 393 -2.38 4.73 8.67
N THR A 394 -1.65 5.57 7.95
CA THR A 394 -0.27 5.92 8.29
C THR A 394 -0.18 7.03 9.33
N MET A 395 -1.10 8.00 9.31
CA MET A 395 -1.06 9.19 10.16
C MET A 395 -2.15 9.18 11.22
N LEU A 396 -3.42 9.03 10.82
CA LEU A 396 -4.55 9.28 11.72
C LEU A 396 -4.67 8.21 12.82
N PHE A 397 -4.72 6.93 12.47
CA PHE A 397 -4.95 5.87 13.46
C PHE A 397 -3.82 5.69 14.47
N PRO A 398 -2.52 5.69 14.08
CA PRO A 398 -1.43 5.60 15.04
C PRO A 398 -1.41 6.79 16.01
N ALA A 399 -1.55 8.03 15.51
CA ALA A 399 -1.53 9.23 16.33
C ALA A 399 -2.72 9.30 17.31
N LEU A 400 -3.93 8.97 16.85
CA LEU A 400 -5.11 8.88 17.72
C LEU A 400 -4.96 7.81 18.80
N SER A 401 -4.42 6.64 18.44
CA SER A 401 -4.19 5.55 19.39
C SER A 401 -3.13 5.91 20.43
N ASN A 402 -2.09 6.64 20.02
CA ASN A 402 -1.07 7.15 20.93
C ASN A 402 -1.66 8.15 21.91
N LEU A 403 -2.47 9.10 21.41
CA LEU A 403 -3.16 10.08 22.24
C LEU A 403 -4.14 9.42 23.22
N ALA A 404 -4.85 8.37 22.80
CA ALA A 404 -5.78 7.63 23.63
C ALA A 404 -5.09 6.88 24.78
N THR A 405 -3.89 6.34 24.54
CA THR A 405 -3.17 5.50 25.53
C THR A 405 -2.37 6.32 26.56
N ARG A 406 -2.23 7.65 26.37
CA ARG A 406 -1.45 8.50 27.27
C ARG A 406 -2.17 8.75 28.61
N LYS A 407 -1.42 8.57 29.69
CA LYS A 407 -1.82 9.01 31.04
C LYS A 407 -1.46 10.48 31.25
N LYS A 408 -2.36 11.23 31.88
CA LYS A 408 -2.28 12.70 32.08
C LYS A 408 -0.95 13.19 32.69
N ASN A 409 -0.28 12.39 33.52
CA ASN A 409 0.93 12.79 34.27
C ASN A 409 2.27 12.31 33.68
N LYS A 410 2.31 11.60 32.54
CA LYS A 410 3.55 11.03 31.96
C LYS A 410 3.76 11.36 30.49
N SER A 411 3.08 12.38 29.96
CA SER A 411 3.17 12.73 28.54
C SER A 411 4.33 13.68 28.27
N SER A 412 5.24 13.31 27.36
CA SER A 412 6.19 14.26 26.77
C SER A 412 5.44 15.25 25.88
N ASN A 413 5.61 16.56 26.15
CA ASN A 413 4.97 17.64 25.40
C ASN A 413 5.29 17.57 23.90
N LEU A 414 6.53 17.22 23.54
CA LEU A 414 6.96 17.09 22.15
C LEU A 414 6.17 16.01 21.42
N SER A 415 5.97 14.85 22.04
CA SER A 415 5.29 13.76 21.36
C SER A 415 3.78 14.03 21.22
N THR A 416 3.17 14.79 22.13
CA THR A 416 1.78 15.25 21.94
C THR A 416 1.68 16.25 20.79
N PHE A 417 2.64 17.17 20.70
CA PHE A 417 2.72 18.11 19.59
C PHE A 417 2.84 17.39 18.24
N LEU A 418 3.73 16.39 18.14
CA LEU A 418 3.89 15.57 16.92
C LEU A 418 2.62 14.80 16.54
N ASP A 419 1.94 14.18 17.51
CA ASP A 419 0.66 13.48 17.27
C ASP A 419 -0.40 14.48 16.75
N MET A 420 -0.49 15.68 17.34
CA MET A 420 -1.46 16.70 16.92
C MET A 420 -1.17 17.25 15.52
N VAL A 421 0.10 17.54 15.21
CA VAL A 421 0.52 17.96 13.85
C VAL A 421 0.18 16.88 12.83
N THR A 422 0.42 15.61 13.17
CA THR A 422 0.09 14.46 12.31
C THR A 422 -1.41 14.36 12.05
N ILE A 423 -2.24 14.50 13.09
CA ILE A 423 -3.71 14.46 12.97
C ILE A 423 -4.22 15.63 12.11
N ILE A 424 -3.74 16.85 12.35
CA ILE A 424 -4.15 18.03 11.58
C ILE A 424 -3.78 17.86 10.12
N THR A 425 -2.55 17.41 9.84
CA THR A 425 -2.07 17.15 8.48
C THR A 425 -2.91 16.06 7.82
N ALA A 426 -3.27 15.00 8.54
CA ALA A 426 -4.11 13.94 8.01
C ALA A 426 -5.50 14.45 7.60
N ILE A 427 -6.12 15.28 8.45
CA ILE A 427 -7.44 15.86 8.18
C ILE A 427 -7.37 16.82 6.99
N ILE A 428 -6.41 17.76 6.99
CA ILE A 428 -6.25 18.74 5.90
C ILE A 428 -5.94 18.01 4.59
N GLY A 429 -4.98 17.08 4.60
CA GLY A 429 -4.60 16.29 3.44
C GLY A 429 -5.76 15.46 2.88
N SER A 430 -6.58 14.84 3.75
CA SER A 430 -7.75 14.08 3.31
C SER A 430 -8.83 14.98 2.71
N VAL A 431 -9.21 16.07 3.39
CA VAL A 431 -10.28 16.97 2.93
C VAL A 431 -9.90 17.64 1.62
N THR A 432 -8.69 18.21 1.55
CA THR A 432 -8.21 18.87 0.34
C THR A 432 -7.94 17.87 -0.79
N GLY A 433 -7.48 16.65 -0.46
CA GLY A 433 -7.27 15.56 -1.40
C GLY A 433 -8.56 15.09 -2.05
N VAL A 434 -9.62 14.84 -1.27
CA VAL A 434 -10.95 14.48 -1.78
C VAL A 434 -11.47 15.56 -2.70
N TYR A 435 -11.39 16.83 -2.29
CA TYR A 435 -11.87 17.95 -3.10
C TYR A 435 -11.11 18.04 -4.43
N ALA A 436 -9.78 18.10 -4.40
CA ALA A 436 -8.97 18.26 -5.60
C ALA A 436 -9.14 17.10 -6.58
N ASN A 437 -9.15 15.86 -6.07
CA ASN A 437 -9.36 14.67 -6.90
C ASN A 437 -10.77 14.61 -7.47
N SER A 438 -11.81 14.94 -6.70
CA SER A 438 -13.19 14.93 -7.20
C SER A 438 -13.40 15.95 -8.32
N VAL A 439 -12.84 17.15 -8.16
CA VAL A 439 -12.88 18.19 -9.21
C VAL A 439 -12.09 17.75 -10.45
N ALA A 440 -10.92 17.15 -10.27
CA ALA A 440 -10.10 16.68 -11.38
C ALA A 440 -10.78 15.54 -12.15
N ILE A 441 -11.41 14.60 -11.44
CA ILE A 441 -12.19 13.50 -12.03
C ILE A 441 -13.40 14.07 -12.81
N TYR A 442 -14.15 14.99 -12.23
CA TYR A 442 -15.28 15.65 -12.90
C TYR A 442 -14.84 16.38 -14.19
N ASN A 443 -13.71 17.09 -14.13
CA ASN A 443 -13.15 17.78 -15.29
C ASN A 443 -12.63 16.80 -16.37
N ALA A 444 -12.15 15.63 -15.97
CA ALA A 444 -11.73 14.59 -16.92
C ALA A 444 -12.94 14.04 -17.69
N PHE A 445 -14.03 13.71 -17.01
CA PHE A 445 -15.25 13.19 -17.65
C PHE A 445 -15.96 14.22 -18.52
N SER A 446 -16.03 15.49 -18.09
CA SER A 446 -16.69 16.54 -18.87
C SER A 446 -15.96 16.86 -20.19
N LYS A 447 -14.62 16.74 -20.24
CA LYS A 447 -13.86 16.91 -21.48
C LYS A 447 -14.03 15.75 -22.47
N THR A 448 -14.24 14.53 -21.97
CA THR A 448 -14.54 13.39 -22.84
C THR A 448 -15.89 13.58 -23.54
N GLN A 449 -16.91 14.07 -22.81
CA GLN A 449 -18.24 14.35 -23.38
C GLN A 449 -18.29 15.52 -24.36
N SER A 450 -17.31 16.42 -24.37
CA SER A 450 -17.27 17.54 -25.33
C SER A 450 -16.53 17.20 -26.63
N ASN A 451 -15.82 16.07 -26.67
CA ASN A 451 -15.03 15.61 -27.82
C ASN A 451 -15.69 14.44 -28.59
N ASP A 452 -16.77 13.88 -28.05
CA ASP A 452 -17.73 13.03 -28.75
C ASP A 452 -18.91 13.89 -29.22
#